data_AF-A0A964ZY18-F1
#
_entry.id   AF-A0A964ZY18-F1
#
_cell.length_a   1.000
_cell.length_b   1.000
_cell.length_c   1.000
_cell.angle_alpha   90.00
_cell.angle_beta   90.00
_cell.angle_gamma   90.00
#
_symmetry.space_group_name_H-M   'P 1'
#
loop_
_entity.id
_entity.type
_entity.pdbx_description
1 polymer ?
#
loop_
_entity_poly.entity_id
_entity_poly.type
_entity_poly.pdbx_seq_one_letter_code
_entity_poly.pdbx_strand_id
1 'polypeptide(L)' 'APFILRGVTLYGINSVTTPRPKREMVWQRLAKDLPIQKLDAMTQEITLTRALSIAPEILAGQVRGRLVVNVNRL' A
#
# COMPACT_ATOMS: atom_id res chain seq x y z
N ALA A 1 24.17 -17.83 10.89
CA ALA A 1 23.60 -17.66 9.54
C ALA A 1 22.12 -18.02 9.54
N PRO A 2 21.18 -17.07 9.33
CA PRO A 2 19.75 -17.32 9.42
C PRO A 2 19.21 -18.23 8.29
N PHE A 3 19.76 -18.12 7.08
CA PHE A 3 19.32 -18.93 5.95
C PHE A 3 19.83 -20.38 6.05
N ILE A 4 21.15 -20.55 6.23
CA ILE A 4 21.81 -21.86 6.19
C ILE A 4 21.54 -22.69 7.46
N LEU A 5 21.62 -22.09 8.65
CA LEU A 5 21.51 -22.82 9.92
C LEU A 5 20.11 -22.79 10.52
N ARG A 6 19.23 -21.91 10.05
CA ARG A 6 17.85 -21.77 10.58
C ARG A 6 16.77 -21.87 9.50
N GLY A 7 17.14 -22.14 8.24
CA GLY A 7 16.20 -22.37 7.14
C GLY A 7 15.29 -21.17 6.83
N VAL A 8 15.66 -19.96 7.25
CA VAL A 8 14.85 -18.77 6.97
C VAL A 8 14.85 -18.53 5.45
N THR A 9 13.69 -18.16 4.90
CA THR A 9 13.53 -17.84 3.47
C THR A 9 13.32 -16.34 3.28
N LEU A 10 13.99 -15.76 2.27
CA LEU A 10 13.74 -14.38 1.83
C LEU A 10 12.87 -14.39 0.59
N TYR A 11 11.63 -13.88 0.70
CA TYR A 11 10.71 -13.79 -0.44
C TYR A 11 10.84 -12.45 -1.16
N GLY A 12 11.11 -12.49 -2.46
CA GLY A 12 10.97 -11.35 -3.35
C GLY A 12 9.49 -11.10 -3.68
N ILE A 13 8.97 -9.90 -3.37
CA ILE A 13 7.59 -9.52 -3.66
C ILE A 13 7.58 -8.47 -4.77
N ASN A 14 6.90 -8.78 -5.88
CA ASN A 14 6.71 -7.86 -7.01
C ASN A 14 5.22 -7.76 -7.35
N SER A 15 4.69 -6.54 -7.35
CA SER A 15 3.29 -6.23 -7.67
C SER A 15 3.06 -5.81 -9.13
N VAL A 16 4.10 -5.47 -9.89
CA VAL A 16 3.97 -4.82 -11.21
C VAL A 16 3.49 -5.80 -12.27
N THR A 17 4.11 -6.98 -12.37
CA THR A 17 3.83 -7.97 -13.43
C THR A 17 3.08 -9.20 -12.93
N THR A 18 2.43 -9.12 -11.77
CA THR A 18 1.62 -10.22 -11.23
C THR A 18 0.50 -10.64 -12.20
N PRO A 19 0.32 -11.94 -12.51
CA PRO A 19 -0.77 -12.41 -13.35
C PRO A 19 -2.15 -12.08 -12.77
N ARG A 20 -3.12 -11.80 -13.64
CA ARG A 20 -4.48 -11.40 -13.26
C ARG A 20 -5.17 -12.37 -12.28
N PRO A 21 -5.14 -13.72 -12.47
CA PRO A 21 -5.80 -14.62 -11.52
C PRO A 21 -5.26 -14.50 -10.09
N LYS A 22 -3.95 -14.28 -9.95
CA LYS A 22 -3.33 -14.05 -8.64
C LYS A 22 -3.71 -12.70 -8.05
N ARG A 23 -3.86 -11.65 -8.86
CA ARG A 23 -4.36 -10.35 -8.40
C ARG A 23 -5.79 -10.45 -7.88
N GLU A 24 -6.67 -11.11 -8.61
CA GLU A 24 -8.08 -11.28 -8.22
C GLU A 24 -8.20 -12.02 -6.88
N MET A 25 -7.46 -13.12 -6.71
CA MET A 25 -7.39 -13.84 -5.44
C MET A 25 -6.87 -12.96 -4.30
N VAL A 26 -5.82 -12.15 -4.53
CA VAL A 26 -5.30 -11.24 -3.50
C VAL A 26 -6.31 -10.14 -3.15
N TRP A 27 -7.01 -9.57 -4.13
CA TRP A 27 -8.04 -8.56 -3.89
C TRP A 27 -9.23 -9.13 -3.10
N GLN A 28 -9.68 -10.35 -3.41
CA GLN A 28 -10.70 -11.05 -2.63
C GLN A 28 -10.25 -11.26 -1.18
N ARG A 29 -8.98 -11.65 -0.99
CA ARG A 29 -8.41 -11.77 0.36
C ARG A 29 -8.33 -10.44 1.08
N LEU A 30 -7.92 -9.35 0.42
CA LEU A 30 -7.90 -8.02 1.04
C LEU A 30 -9.29 -7.62 1.51
N ALA A 31 -10.32 -7.80 0.69
CA ALA A 31 -11.70 -7.47 1.07
C ALA A 31 -12.21 -8.30 2.26
N LYS A 32 -11.75 -9.54 2.41
CA LYS A 32 -12.13 -10.43 3.52
C LYS A 32 -11.33 -10.18 4.79
N ASP A 33 -10.01 -10.02 4.65
CA ASP A 33 -9.05 -10.14 5.75
C ASP A 33 -8.64 -8.76 6.31
N LEU A 34 -8.78 -7.66 5.56
CA LEU A 34 -8.42 -6.31 5.99
C LEU A 34 -9.62 -5.62 6.68
N PRO A 35 -9.56 -5.31 7.99
CA PRO A 35 -10.65 -4.60 8.66
C PRO A 35 -10.77 -3.17 8.12
N ILE A 36 -11.96 -2.82 7.63
CA ILE A 36 -12.19 -1.50 7.00
C ILE A 36 -11.89 -0.35 7.96
N GLN A 37 -12.23 -0.50 9.24
CA GLN A 37 -11.97 0.53 10.25
C GLN A 37 -10.48 0.81 10.45
N LYS A 38 -9.61 -0.20 10.25
CA LYS A 38 -8.16 0.00 10.31
C LYS A 38 -7.65 0.72 9.07
N LEU A 39 -8.22 0.42 7.90
CA LEU A 39 -7.88 1.12 6.67
C LEU A 39 -8.30 2.59 6.75
N ASP A 40 -9.51 2.86 7.23
CA ASP A 40 -10.03 4.21 7.43
C ASP A 40 -9.16 5.00 8.42
N ALA A 41 -8.79 4.38 9.55
CA ALA A 41 -7.96 5.02 10.57
C ALA A 41 -6.54 5.39 10.10
N MET A 42 -6.04 4.77 9.02
CA MET A 42 -4.74 5.12 8.42
C MET A 42 -4.86 5.96 7.14
N THR A 43 -6.07 6.29 6.71
CA THR A 43 -6.34 6.98 5.44
C THR A 43 -6.58 8.46 5.68
N GLN A 44 -5.91 9.29 4.88
CA GLN A 44 -6.17 10.72 4.80
C GLN A 44 -6.53 11.08 3.35
N GLU A 45 -7.67 11.74 3.16
CA GLU A 45 -8.06 12.28 1.86
C GLU A 45 -7.32 13.59 1.59
N ILE A 46 -6.84 13.76 0.35
CA ILE A 46 -6.27 15.02 -0.16
C ILE A 46 -6.90 15.37 -1.51
N THR A 47 -6.92 16.65 -1.84
CA THR A 47 -7.32 17.12 -3.17
C THR A 47 -6.25 16.80 -4.21
N LEU A 48 -6.63 16.85 -5.49
CA LEU A 48 -5.67 16.66 -6.58
C LEU A 48 -4.57 17.73 -6.58
N THR A 49 -4.90 18.98 -6.26
CA THR A 49 -3.92 20.09 -6.23
C THR A 49 -2.84 19.87 -5.16
N ARG A 50 -3.19 19.21 -4.05
CA ARG A 50 -2.26 18.91 -2.95
C ARG A 50 -1.32 17.73 -3.25
N ALA A 51 -1.61 16.92 -4.26
CA ALA A 51 -0.81 15.73 -4.56
C ALA A 51 0.65 16.09 -4.88
N LEU A 52 0.88 17.16 -5.65
CA LEU A 52 2.22 17.62 -6.01
C LEU A 52 3.00 18.16 -4.80
N SER A 53 2.35 18.93 -3.94
CA SER A 53 3.01 19.53 -2.77
C SER A 53 3.37 18.51 -1.68
N ILE A 54 2.61 17.42 -1.57
CA ILE A 54 2.86 16.34 -0.60
C ILE A 54 3.92 15.35 -1.07
N ALA A 55 4.15 15.19 -2.38
CA ALA A 55 5.09 14.19 -2.90
C ALA A 55 6.50 14.25 -2.26
N PRO A 56 7.10 15.43 -2.02
CA PRO A 56 8.38 15.54 -1.28
C PRO A 56 8.31 14.99 0.15
N GLU A 57 7.20 15.21 0.86
CA GLU A 57 6.99 14.68 2.21
C GLU A 57 6.93 13.14 2.22
N ILE A 58 6.32 12.53 1.18
CA ILE A 58 6.30 11.07 1.00
C ILE A 58 7.73 10.55 0.82
N LEU A 59 8.51 11.19 -0.06
CA LEU A 59 9.90 10.80 -0.32
C LEU A 59 10.80 10.99 0.90
N ALA A 60 10.53 12.01 1.71
CA ALA A 60 11.21 12.26 2.98
C ALA A 60 10.75 11.33 4.12
N GLY A 61 9.77 10.43 3.88
CA GLY A 61 9.24 9.51 4.89
C GLY A 61 8.40 10.20 5.98
N GLN A 62 7.91 11.42 5.73
CA GLN A 62 7.15 12.23 6.69
C GLN A 62 5.65 11.89 6.69
N VAL A 63 5.18 11.14 5.69
CA VAL A 63 3.78 10.70 5.61
C VAL A 63 3.62 9.35 6.30
N ARG A 64 2.70 9.30 7.28
CA ARG A 64 2.26 8.06 7.93
C ARG A 64 0.93 7.60 7.34
N GLY A 65 0.81 6.31 7.04
CA GLY A 65 -0.44 5.70 6.58
C GLY A 65 -0.61 5.71 5.06
N ARG A 66 -1.80 6.11 4.60
CA ARG A 66 -2.22 6.13 3.19
C ARG A 66 -2.89 7.44 2.86
N LEU A 67 -2.58 7.96 1.68
CA LEU A 67 -3.25 9.12 1.11
C LEU A 67 -4.20 8.64 0.01
N VAL A 68 -5.43 9.14 0.05
CA VAL A 68 -6.41 8.97 -1.02
C VAL A 68 -6.57 10.30 -1.72
N VAL A 69 -6.26 10.35 -3.02
CA VAL A 69 -6.40 11.56 -3.81
C VAL A 69 -7.82 11.61 -4.38
N ASN A 70 -8.60 12.59 -3.95
CA ASN A 70 -9.91 12.85 -4.52
C ASN A 70 -9.76 13.70 -5.79
N VAL A 71 -9.89 13.06 -6.95
CA VAL A 71 -9.71 13.69 -8.26
C VAL A 71 -10.86 14.63 -8.67
N ASN A 72 -11.97 14.61 -7.92
CA ASN A 72 -13.14 15.47 -8.16
C ASN A 72 -13.13 16.73 -7.28
N ARG A 73 -12.11 16.91 -6.44
CA ARG A 73 -11.92 18.09 -5.59
C ARG A 73 -10.62 18.78 -5.98
N LEU A 74 -10.73 20.06 -6.34
CA LEU A 74 -9.59 20.94 -6.60
C LEU A 74 -9.01 21.42 -5.27
#